data_AF-A0A1Y4N815-F1
#
_entry.id   AF-A0A1Y4N815-F1
#
_cell.length_a   1.000
_cell.length_b   1.000
_cell.length_c   1.000
_cell.angle_alpha   90.00
_cell.angle_beta   90.00
_cell.angle_gamma   90.00
#
_symmetry.space_group_name_H-M   'P 1'
#
loop_
_entity.id
_entity.type
_entity.pdbx_description
1 polymer ?
#
loop_
_entity_poly.entity_id
_entity_poly.type
_entity_poly.pdbx_seq_one_letter_code
_entity_poly.pdbx_strand_id
1 'polypeptide(L)'
;MKQDFLWGGALAANQCEGAYNIDGKGLSISDVMLSGSKDKRRKKTTKVENDKYYPSHEAIDFYHTYKEDIQYFKEMGFNCLRVSIAWSRIFPNGNEKKPNEAGLQFYDDLFDELLKNNIEPIVTLSHYEMPYYLSNWYNGFYSRKCIKFFENFAITCFKRYQHKVKYWLTFNEINGMLTNPYTGGGLNIEKDNQYLKKVLTACHHMFVASAKAVIACHEIIPKAKIGCMIAYTGSYSETCRPKDVLLNQKFMDANMFFSDVQVRGYYSNKAVSWFNRYGIKIPIKDEDVTILKEGKVDFIGFSYYQSVVLSSNIFSKIKADNSLEAGIKNPFLKSSRWDWQIDPQGLRIALNYLYDRYQVPLFIVENGLGAVDKVKEDHRIHDTYRIDYLKKHVLQAKKAVEIDGVDLMGYTWWGPIDIVSYSTGEMEKRYGFVYVDRDNQGNGTNKRYIKDSFYVYQRIIKTNARCLKELPKYSLNTKVRDILKIDGLKETIKKLSNGRVNDIQLRIVGHLKIGHLLDKLDVDYNNQLMIIDLLNQID
;
A
#
# COMPACT_ATOMS: atom_id res chain seq x y z
N MET A 1 -6.65 -12.45 -14.29
CA MET A 1 -7.25 -12.29 -12.94
C MET A 1 -8.68 -12.82 -12.94
N LYS A 2 -9.25 -13.11 -11.76
CA LYS A 2 -10.66 -13.53 -11.60
C LYS A 2 -11.62 -12.48 -12.20
N GLN A 3 -12.82 -12.90 -12.62
CA GLN A 3 -13.77 -12.01 -13.30
C GLN A 3 -14.29 -10.90 -12.38
N ASP A 4 -14.45 -11.19 -11.10
CA ASP A 4 -14.93 -10.32 -10.03
C ASP A 4 -13.79 -9.67 -9.22
N PHE A 5 -12.59 -9.59 -9.79
CA PHE A 5 -11.43 -9.00 -9.12
C PHE A 5 -11.66 -7.53 -8.77
N LEU A 6 -11.40 -7.17 -7.51
CA LEU A 6 -11.62 -5.82 -7.00
C LEU A 6 -10.45 -4.90 -7.36
N TRP A 7 -10.62 -4.10 -8.40
CA TRP A 7 -9.69 -3.08 -8.86
C TRP A 7 -10.09 -1.70 -8.31
N GLY A 8 -9.14 -1.03 -7.66
CA GLY A 8 -9.44 0.28 -7.11
C GLY A 8 -8.23 1.06 -6.64
N GLY A 9 -8.49 1.95 -5.69
CA GLY A 9 -7.50 2.74 -4.99
C GLY A 9 -7.81 2.80 -3.49
N ALA A 10 -6.86 3.29 -2.71
CA ALA A 10 -6.94 3.38 -1.26
C ALA A 10 -6.57 4.77 -0.75
N LEU A 11 -7.38 5.29 0.15
CA LEU A 11 -7.23 6.57 0.83
C LEU A 11 -7.39 6.38 2.33
N ALA A 12 -6.86 7.32 3.11
CA ALA A 12 -7.10 7.44 4.55
C ALA A 12 -7.67 8.84 4.82
N ALA A 13 -8.69 8.92 5.67
CA ALA A 13 -9.44 10.14 5.94
C ALA A 13 -8.53 11.31 6.35
N ASN A 14 -7.66 11.13 7.33
CA ASN A 14 -6.70 12.18 7.75
C ASN A 14 -5.70 12.65 6.67
N GLN A 15 -5.57 11.93 5.55
CA GLN A 15 -4.65 12.27 4.46
C GLN A 15 -5.35 12.93 3.27
N CYS A 16 -6.68 12.80 3.16
CA CYS A 16 -7.44 13.36 2.06
C CYS A 16 -8.59 14.28 2.47
N GLU A 17 -9.35 13.96 3.52
CA GLU A 17 -10.61 14.67 3.84
C GLU A 17 -10.41 16.15 4.13
N GLY A 18 -9.46 16.49 5.00
CA GLY A 18 -9.38 17.84 5.54
C GLY A 18 -10.56 18.12 6.47
N ALA A 19 -11.05 19.36 6.44
CA ALA A 19 -12.21 19.81 7.23
C ALA A 19 -12.13 19.34 8.70
N TYR A 20 -10.95 19.48 9.31
CA TYR A 20 -10.60 18.74 10.52
C TYR A 20 -11.42 19.11 11.77
N ASN A 21 -12.07 20.28 11.76
CA ASN A 21 -12.86 20.85 12.84
C ASN A 21 -14.30 21.21 12.41
N ILE A 22 -14.74 20.70 11.25
CA ILE A 22 -16.08 20.93 10.71
C ILE A 22 -17.05 19.85 11.20
N ASP A 23 -18.33 20.20 11.35
CA ASP A 23 -19.43 19.28 11.69
C ASP A 23 -19.19 18.45 12.95
N GLY A 24 -18.59 19.09 13.96
CA GLY A 24 -18.35 18.49 15.27
C GLY A 24 -17.23 17.47 15.31
N LYS A 25 -16.42 17.32 14.24
CA LYS A 25 -15.23 16.47 14.27
C LYS A 25 -14.26 16.90 15.39
N GLY A 26 -13.86 15.94 16.22
CA GLY A 26 -12.82 16.15 17.24
C GLY A 26 -11.41 16.08 16.66
N LEU A 27 -10.43 16.52 17.46
CA LEU A 27 -9.03 16.35 17.12
C LEU A 27 -8.68 14.87 17.09
N SER A 28 -8.06 14.40 16.01
CA SER A 28 -7.38 13.10 15.98
C SER A 28 -5.90 13.28 16.34
N ILE A 29 -5.20 12.16 16.54
CA ILE A 29 -3.75 12.18 16.74
C ILE A 29 -2.96 12.77 15.57
N SER A 30 -3.51 12.79 14.35
CA SER A 30 -2.87 13.40 13.17
C SER A 30 -2.99 14.93 13.17
N ASP A 31 -4.04 15.48 13.77
CA ASP A 31 -4.33 16.92 13.78
C ASP A 31 -3.38 17.74 14.66
N VAL A 32 -2.52 17.05 15.43
CA VAL A 32 -1.44 17.66 16.21
C VAL A 32 -0.04 17.33 15.66
N MET A 33 0.04 16.82 14.42
CA MET A 33 1.28 16.45 13.75
C MET A 33 1.67 17.45 12.67
N LEU A 34 2.74 18.20 12.91
CA LEU A 34 3.33 19.12 11.94
C LEU A 34 3.90 18.36 10.72
N SER A 35 4.11 19.08 9.63
CA SER A 35 4.90 18.57 8.50
C SER A 35 6.35 18.31 8.91
N GLY A 36 6.96 17.36 8.22
CA GLY A 36 8.38 17.09 8.22
C GLY A 36 8.92 17.23 6.80
N SER A 37 9.98 16.50 6.50
CA SER A 37 10.53 16.35 5.16
C SER A 37 11.26 15.01 5.01
N LYS A 38 11.86 14.74 3.85
CA LYS A 38 12.77 13.60 3.68
C LYS A 38 13.83 13.51 4.80
N ASP A 39 14.37 14.66 5.20
CA ASP A 39 15.50 14.73 6.13
C ASP A 39 15.09 15.09 7.56
N LYS A 40 13.82 15.46 7.79
CA LYS A 40 13.30 15.88 9.09
C LYS A 40 12.03 15.14 9.45
N ARG A 41 12.04 14.39 10.56
CA ARG A 41 10.83 13.72 11.06
C ARG A 41 9.74 14.75 11.41
N ARG A 42 8.48 14.36 11.19
CA ARG A 42 7.31 15.11 11.66
C ARG A 42 7.38 15.32 13.17
N LYS A 43 6.89 16.47 13.63
CA LYS A 43 6.88 16.84 15.05
C LYS A 43 5.46 16.85 15.59
N LYS A 44 5.25 16.15 16.70
CA LYS A 44 4.02 16.20 17.49
C LYS A 44 3.98 17.46 18.35
N THR A 45 2.82 18.08 18.44
CA THR A 45 2.48 19.16 19.37
C THR A 45 1.50 18.67 20.43
N THR A 46 1.38 19.36 21.57
CA THR A 46 0.44 18.99 22.64
C THR A 46 -0.96 19.56 22.44
N LYS A 47 -1.08 20.51 21.52
CA LYS A 47 -2.33 21.16 21.09
C LYS A 47 -2.12 21.74 19.69
N VAL A 48 -3.20 22.10 19.03
CA VAL A 48 -3.12 22.90 17.80
C VAL A 48 -2.58 24.30 18.13
N GLU A 49 -1.56 24.73 17.40
CA GLU A 49 -0.91 26.02 17.54
C GLU A 49 -1.20 26.85 16.27
N ASN A 50 -1.82 28.03 16.42
CA ASN A 50 -2.36 28.81 15.29
C ASN A 50 -1.31 29.31 14.29
N ASP A 51 -0.04 29.43 14.71
CA ASP A 51 1.09 29.88 13.90
C ASP A 51 1.80 28.74 13.16
N LYS A 52 1.26 27.52 13.22
CA LYS A 52 1.88 26.33 12.62
C LYS A 52 1.00 25.65 11.59
N TYR A 53 1.65 25.04 10.60
CA TYR A 53 0.99 24.28 9.55
C TYR A 53 0.84 22.80 9.91
N TYR A 54 -0.40 22.32 9.84
CA TYR A 54 -0.78 20.93 10.06
C TYR A 54 -1.38 20.37 8.76
N PRO A 55 -0.63 19.52 8.03
CA PRO A 55 -1.07 19.04 6.72
C PRO A 55 -2.45 18.36 6.69
N SER A 56 -2.85 17.68 7.77
CA SER A 56 -4.15 16.99 7.85
C SER A 56 -5.34 17.93 7.99
N HIS A 57 -5.14 19.21 8.32
CA HIS A 57 -6.24 20.13 8.60
C HIS A 57 -7.10 20.42 7.38
N GLU A 58 -6.43 20.68 6.25
CA GLU A 58 -7.05 20.87 4.94
C GLU A 58 -6.85 19.67 4.02
N ALA A 59 -5.74 18.94 4.16
CA ALA A 59 -5.37 17.83 3.28
C ALA A 59 -5.52 18.16 1.78
N ILE A 60 -6.43 17.50 1.06
CA ILE A 60 -6.80 17.84 -0.32
C ILE A 60 -8.29 18.24 -0.44
N ASP A 61 -8.92 18.53 0.69
CA ASP A 61 -10.32 18.93 0.80
C ASP A 61 -11.33 17.89 0.25
N PHE A 62 -10.97 16.60 0.32
CA PHE A 62 -11.85 15.51 -0.15
C PHE A 62 -13.20 15.51 0.58
N TYR A 63 -13.30 16.07 1.79
CA TYR A 63 -14.56 16.23 2.52
C TYR A 63 -15.61 16.99 1.71
N HIS A 64 -15.21 18.02 0.96
CA HIS A 64 -16.13 18.81 0.15
C HIS A 64 -16.16 18.36 -1.32
N THR A 65 -15.07 17.78 -1.84
CA THR A 65 -14.91 17.48 -3.27
C THR A 65 -15.07 16.00 -3.63
N TYR A 66 -15.50 15.15 -2.69
CA TYR A 66 -15.56 13.70 -2.95
C TYR A 66 -16.43 13.34 -4.16
N LYS A 67 -17.49 14.10 -4.45
CA LYS A 67 -18.38 13.83 -5.59
C LYS A 67 -17.66 13.97 -6.91
N GLU A 68 -16.88 15.04 -7.06
CA GLU A 68 -16.03 15.30 -8.22
C GLU A 68 -14.88 14.28 -8.29
N ASP A 69 -14.21 14.03 -7.16
CA ASP A 69 -13.07 13.12 -7.08
C ASP A 69 -13.47 11.67 -7.44
N ILE A 70 -14.68 11.24 -7.05
CA ILE A 70 -15.24 9.91 -7.40
C ILE A 70 -15.45 9.77 -8.91
N GLN A 71 -15.72 10.85 -9.66
CA GLN A 71 -15.87 10.75 -11.12
C GLN A 71 -14.56 10.33 -11.79
N TYR A 72 -13.41 10.78 -11.29
CA TYR A 72 -12.11 10.31 -11.79
C TYR A 72 -11.90 8.81 -11.52
N PHE A 73 -12.32 8.32 -10.35
CA PHE A 73 -12.21 6.90 -10.00
C PHE A 73 -13.11 6.03 -10.89
N LYS A 74 -14.35 6.48 -11.11
CA LYS A 74 -15.27 5.84 -12.05
C LYS A 74 -14.73 5.85 -13.48
N GLU A 75 -14.16 6.97 -13.93
CA GLU A 75 -13.58 7.08 -15.27
C GLU A 75 -12.40 6.11 -15.43
N MET A 76 -11.56 5.92 -14.41
CA MET A 76 -10.54 4.86 -14.41
C MET A 76 -11.13 3.44 -14.44
N GLY A 77 -12.42 3.28 -14.13
CA GLY A 77 -13.10 1.99 -14.09
C GLY A 77 -12.97 1.28 -12.75
N PHE A 78 -12.75 2.01 -11.65
CA PHE A 78 -12.72 1.40 -10.31
C PHE A 78 -14.04 0.67 -10.06
N ASN A 79 -13.94 -0.52 -9.47
CA ASN A 79 -15.10 -1.24 -8.92
C ASN A 79 -15.04 -1.31 -7.39
N CYS A 80 -13.97 -0.81 -6.78
CA CYS A 80 -13.90 -0.58 -5.34
C CYS A 80 -13.07 0.66 -5.00
N LEU A 81 -13.31 1.24 -3.83
CA LEU A 81 -12.47 2.28 -3.24
C LEU A 81 -12.31 1.98 -1.76
N ARG A 82 -11.05 1.87 -1.32
CA ARG A 82 -10.73 1.77 0.08
C ARG A 82 -10.64 3.15 0.71
N VAL A 83 -11.37 3.36 1.80
CA VAL A 83 -11.34 4.57 2.62
C VAL A 83 -11.28 4.21 4.11
N SER A 84 -10.99 5.16 4.97
CA SER A 84 -11.21 5.01 6.42
C SER A 84 -12.35 5.90 6.89
N ILE A 85 -13.04 5.46 7.94
CA ILE A 85 -13.95 6.33 8.68
C ILE A 85 -13.10 7.01 9.76
N ALA A 86 -13.03 8.34 9.72
CA ALA A 86 -12.39 9.13 10.77
C ALA A 86 -13.12 8.91 12.09
N TRP A 87 -12.50 8.18 13.02
CA TRP A 87 -13.08 7.89 14.33
C TRP A 87 -13.49 9.19 15.06
N SER A 88 -12.69 10.24 14.97
CA SER A 88 -13.01 11.53 15.57
C SER A 88 -14.16 12.31 14.89
N ARG A 89 -14.65 11.89 13.71
CA ARG A 89 -15.93 12.40 13.17
C ARG A 89 -17.12 11.76 13.85
N ILE A 90 -17.03 10.48 14.22
CA ILE A 90 -18.15 9.73 14.81
C ILE A 90 -18.19 9.86 16.32
N PHE A 91 -17.03 9.77 16.98
CA PHE A 91 -16.89 9.99 18.43
C PHE A 91 -15.73 10.99 18.64
N PRO A 92 -16.02 12.30 18.75
CA PRO A 92 -15.01 13.36 18.78
C PRO A 92 -13.92 13.18 19.84
N ASN A 93 -14.28 12.77 21.05
CA ASN A 93 -13.36 12.42 22.12
C ASN A 93 -13.14 10.89 22.22
N GLY A 94 -14.00 10.10 21.57
CA GLY A 94 -13.90 8.64 21.52
C GLY A 94 -14.63 7.93 22.66
N ASN A 95 -15.13 8.66 23.65
CA ASN A 95 -15.78 8.11 24.85
C ASN A 95 -17.22 8.61 25.05
N GLU A 96 -17.77 9.36 24.10
CA GLU A 96 -19.16 9.79 24.14
C GLU A 96 -20.13 8.60 24.12
N LYS A 97 -21.31 8.79 24.73
CA LYS A 97 -22.36 7.76 24.75
C LYS A 97 -23.14 7.69 23.43
N LYS A 98 -23.24 8.80 22.71
CA LYS A 98 -23.94 8.92 21.44
C LYS A 98 -22.95 9.35 20.36
N PRO A 99 -23.05 8.82 19.14
CA PRO A 99 -22.24 9.28 18.03
C PRO A 99 -22.65 10.68 17.59
N ASN A 100 -21.74 11.35 16.90
CA ASN A 100 -22.01 12.58 16.17
C ASN A 100 -22.73 12.26 14.85
N GLU A 101 -23.99 12.69 14.73
CA GLU A 101 -24.82 12.40 13.56
C GLU A 101 -24.28 13.03 12.28
N ALA A 102 -23.73 14.24 12.34
CA ALA A 102 -23.19 14.90 11.14
C ALA A 102 -22.00 14.11 10.55
N GLY A 103 -21.16 13.54 11.42
CA GLY A 103 -20.10 12.63 11.01
C GLY A 103 -20.63 11.34 10.37
N LEU A 104 -21.73 10.77 10.89
CA LEU A 104 -22.37 9.60 10.29
C LEU A 104 -22.97 9.93 8.91
N GLN A 105 -23.65 11.07 8.80
CA GLN A 105 -24.27 11.52 7.56
C GLN A 105 -23.26 11.76 6.44
N PHE A 106 -22.08 12.32 6.75
CA PHE A 106 -21.02 12.49 5.75
C PHE A 106 -20.63 11.16 5.09
N TYR A 107 -20.43 10.09 5.88
CA TYR A 107 -20.07 8.79 5.32
C TYR A 107 -21.26 8.09 4.65
N ASP A 108 -22.51 8.36 5.07
CA ASP A 108 -23.67 7.94 4.28
C ASP A 108 -23.63 8.51 2.88
N ASP A 109 -23.42 9.83 2.77
CA ASP A 109 -23.39 10.52 1.48
C ASP A 109 -22.20 10.06 0.62
N LEU A 110 -21.04 9.86 1.25
CA LEU A 110 -19.84 9.33 0.58
C LEU A 110 -20.10 7.91 0.03
N PHE A 111 -20.62 7.01 0.86
CA PHE A 111 -20.89 5.64 0.43
C PHE A 111 -22.02 5.57 -0.59
N ASP A 112 -23.05 6.40 -0.48
CA ASP A 112 -24.12 6.49 -1.48
C ASP A 112 -23.57 6.97 -2.82
N GLU A 113 -22.66 7.95 -2.84
CA GLU A 113 -22.03 8.40 -4.07
C GLU A 113 -21.11 7.32 -4.67
N LEU A 114 -20.37 6.55 -3.86
CA LEU A 114 -19.59 5.41 -4.35
C LEU A 114 -20.49 4.34 -5.00
N LEU A 115 -21.56 3.92 -4.30
CA LEU A 115 -22.47 2.89 -4.77
C LEU A 115 -23.24 3.33 -6.02
N LYS A 116 -23.67 4.60 -6.09
CA LYS A 116 -24.28 5.20 -7.29
C LYS A 116 -23.36 5.11 -8.52
N ASN A 117 -22.06 5.09 -8.30
CA ASN A 117 -21.05 4.96 -9.35
C ASN A 117 -20.54 3.51 -9.53
N ASN A 118 -21.20 2.52 -8.91
CA ASN A 118 -20.84 1.09 -8.90
C ASN A 118 -19.44 0.82 -8.33
N ILE A 119 -19.05 1.58 -7.32
CA ILE A 119 -17.79 1.43 -6.61
C ILE A 119 -18.09 0.87 -5.22
N GLU A 120 -17.62 -0.34 -4.93
CA GLU A 120 -17.77 -0.98 -3.63
C GLU A 120 -16.88 -0.29 -2.57
N PRO A 121 -17.44 0.17 -1.44
CA PRO A 121 -16.63 0.70 -0.35
C PRO A 121 -15.86 -0.42 0.37
N ILE A 122 -14.55 -0.23 0.55
CA ILE A 122 -13.70 -1.07 1.41
C ILE A 122 -13.29 -0.22 2.62
N VAL A 123 -13.85 -0.47 3.80
CA VAL A 123 -13.74 0.49 4.91
C VAL A 123 -12.75 0.03 5.98
N THR A 124 -11.77 0.87 6.28
CA THR A 124 -10.87 0.69 7.43
C THR A 124 -11.41 1.45 8.63
N LEU A 125 -11.64 0.77 9.75
CA LEU A 125 -12.19 1.39 10.97
C LEU A 125 -11.18 2.31 11.64
N SER A 126 -9.94 1.85 11.86
CA SER A 126 -8.90 2.65 12.52
C SER A 126 -7.67 2.78 11.62
N HIS A 127 -7.48 3.96 11.04
CA HIS A 127 -6.37 4.26 10.13
C HIS A 127 -5.57 5.48 10.62
N TYR A 128 -4.76 5.29 11.68
CA TYR A 128 -3.81 6.31 12.17
C TYR A 128 -4.42 7.64 12.63
N GLU A 129 -5.69 7.63 13.02
CA GLU A 129 -6.48 8.85 13.31
C GLU A 129 -7.42 8.71 14.50
N MET A 130 -7.05 7.91 15.50
CA MET A 130 -7.86 7.80 16.71
C MET A 130 -8.03 9.18 17.39
N PRO A 131 -9.13 9.40 18.15
CA PRO A 131 -9.35 10.65 18.87
C PRO A 131 -8.17 11.00 19.77
N TYR A 132 -7.68 12.24 19.65
CA TYR A 132 -6.54 12.75 20.42
C TYR A 132 -6.83 12.70 21.93
N TYR A 133 -8.10 12.89 22.32
CA TYR A 133 -8.54 12.76 23.71
C TYR A 133 -8.23 11.37 24.29
N LEU A 134 -8.49 10.28 23.56
CA LEU A 134 -8.15 8.92 24.01
C LEU A 134 -6.63 8.72 24.15
N SER A 135 -5.85 9.29 23.23
CA SER A 135 -4.39 9.26 23.32
C SER A 135 -3.89 10.00 24.57
N ASN A 136 -4.40 11.20 24.84
CA ASN A 136 -3.92 12.06 25.91
C ASN A 136 -4.36 11.60 27.31
N TRP A 137 -5.62 11.17 27.46
CA TRP A 137 -6.21 10.87 28.78
C TRP A 137 -6.24 9.39 29.14
N TYR A 138 -6.14 8.50 28.14
CA TYR A 138 -6.11 7.05 28.36
C TYR A 138 -4.80 6.40 27.87
N ASN A 139 -3.84 7.20 27.40
CA ASN A 139 -2.61 6.69 26.78
C ASN A 139 -2.90 5.72 25.61
N GLY A 140 -3.98 6.00 24.87
CA GLY A 140 -4.43 5.20 23.75
C GLY A 140 -4.72 3.74 24.14
N PHE A 141 -4.38 2.80 23.25
CA PHE A 141 -4.64 1.37 23.45
C PHE A 141 -3.83 0.73 24.58
N TYR A 142 -2.90 1.45 25.23
CA TYR A 142 -2.33 0.95 26.48
C TYR A 142 -3.42 0.78 27.55
N SER A 143 -4.41 1.68 27.59
CA SER A 143 -5.58 1.50 28.45
C SER A 143 -6.54 0.47 27.87
N ARG A 144 -6.87 -0.54 28.67
CA ARG A 144 -7.87 -1.56 28.33
C ARG A 144 -9.26 -0.95 28.05
N LYS A 145 -9.57 0.25 28.56
CA LYS A 145 -10.84 0.94 28.28
C LYS A 145 -11.02 1.25 26.80
N CYS A 146 -9.94 1.45 26.05
CA CYS A 146 -9.98 1.72 24.61
C CYS A 146 -10.53 0.54 23.79
N ILE A 147 -10.53 -0.69 24.34
CA ILE A 147 -11.24 -1.83 23.72
C ILE A 147 -12.73 -1.50 23.59
N LYS A 148 -13.36 -1.00 24.67
CA LYS A 148 -14.78 -0.70 24.68
C LYS A 148 -15.12 0.53 23.83
N PHE A 149 -14.25 1.54 23.84
CA PHE A 149 -14.42 2.71 22.98
C PHE A 149 -14.38 2.35 21.50
N PHE A 150 -13.41 1.52 21.08
CA PHE A 150 -13.34 1.03 19.71
C PHE A 150 -14.51 0.11 19.35
N GLU A 151 -14.89 -0.82 20.24
CA GLU A 151 -16.04 -1.71 20.03
C GLU A 151 -17.34 -0.91 19.80
N ASN A 152 -17.60 0.13 20.60
CA ASN A 152 -18.76 0.99 20.43
C ASN A 152 -18.73 1.74 19.08
N PHE A 153 -17.57 2.25 18.69
CA PHE A 153 -17.37 2.89 17.39
C PHE A 153 -17.62 1.92 16.23
N ALA A 154 -17.00 0.74 16.25
CA ALA A 154 -17.18 -0.29 15.24
C ALA A 154 -18.64 -0.73 15.10
N ILE A 155 -19.32 -1.04 16.21
CA ILE A 155 -20.74 -1.41 16.22
C ILE A 155 -21.62 -0.29 15.64
N THR A 156 -21.32 0.98 15.97
CA THR A 156 -22.06 2.12 15.42
C THR A 156 -21.93 2.17 13.90
N CYS A 157 -20.71 2.05 13.38
CA CYS A 157 -20.46 2.02 11.94
C CYS A 157 -21.13 0.81 11.27
N PHE A 158 -21.01 -0.39 11.83
CA PHE A 158 -21.66 -1.58 11.27
C PHE A 158 -23.17 -1.42 11.20
N LYS A 159 -23.81 -0.93 12.26
CA LYS A 159 -25.27 -0.71 12.27
C LYS A 159 -25.70 0.35 11.26
N ARG A 160 -24.96 1.45 11.15
CA ARG A 160 -25.31 2.54 10.22
C ARG A 160 -25.16 2.12 8.76
N TYR A 161 -24.05 1.44 8.43
CA TYR A 161 -23.67 1.16 7.04
C TYR A 161 -23.88 -0.31 6.62
N GLN A 162 -24.68 -1.08 7.37
CA GLN A 162 -24.92 -2.52 7.15
C GLN A 162 -25.38 -2.89 5.73
N HIS A 163 -26.04 -1.97 5.03
CA HIS A 163 -26.54 -2.18 3.66
C HIS A 163 -25.66 -1.53 2.59
N LYS A 164 -24.60 -0.83 2.99
CA LYS A 164 -23.74 -0.04 2.09
C LYS A 164 -22.31 -0.59 1.98
N VAL A 165 -21.83 -1.30 3.00
CA VAL A 165 -20.43 -1.73 3.08
C VAL A 165 -20.33 -3.22 3.37
N LYS A 166 -19.75 -3.97 2.42
CA LYS A 166 -19.51 -5.41 2.57
C LYS A 166 -18.12 -5.74 3.10
N TYR A 167 -17.11 -4.91 2.82
CA TYR A 167 -15.71 -5.22 3.12
C TYR A 167 -15.15 -4.24 4.16
N TRP A 168 -14.62 -4.81 5.24
CA TRP A 168 -14.11 -4.07 6.39
C TRP A 168 -12.67 -4.46 6.72
N LEU A 169 -11.92 -3.54 7.31
CA LEU A 169 -10.62 -3.77 7.94
C LEU A 169 -10.67 -3.15 9.34
N THR A 170 -10.10 -3.83 10.34
CA THR A 170 -10.11 -3.31 11.72
C THR A 170 -9.06 -2.21 11.92
N PHE A 171 -7.79 -2.59 12.06
CA PHE A 171 -6.68 -1.68 12.30
C PHE A 171 -5.73 -1.68 11.10
N ASN A 172 -5.48 -0.50 10.52
CA ASN A 172 -4.44 -0.34 9.50
C ASN A 172 -3.07 -0.66 10.09
N GLU A 173 -2.28 -1.46 9.37
CA GLU A 173 -0.86 -1.74 9.62
C GLU A 173 -0.55 -1.93 11.11
N ILE A 174 -1.28 -2.83 11.78
CA ILE A 174 -1.18 -2.99 13.25
C ILE A 174 0.25 -3.29 13.73
N ASN A 175 1.09 -3.90 12.89
CA ASN A 175 2.50 -4.16 13.18
C ASN A 175 3.37 -2.88 13.20
N GLY A 176 2.88 -1.77 12.66
CA GLY A 176 3.44 -0.43 12.84
C GLY A 176 3.51 0.01 14.31
N MET A 177 2.80 -0.66 15.22
CA MET A 177 2.95 -0.47 16.67
C MET A 177 4.38 -0.67 17.17
N LEU A 178 5.18 -1.53 16.54
CA LEU A 178 6.58 -1.74 16.93
C LEU A 178 7.45 -0.52 16.64
N THR A 179 7.13 0.24 15.59
CA THR A 179 7.97 1.32 15.05
C THR A 179 7.45 2.70 15.44
N ASN A 180 6.12 2.88 15.46
CA ASN A 180 5.45 4.15 15.75
C ASN A 180 4.15 3.91 16.56
N PRO A 181 4.27 3.58 17.86
CA PRO A 181 3.11 3.26 18.71
C PRO A 181 2.20 4.46 18.98
N TYR A 182 2.70 5.70 18.83
CA TYR A 182 1.85 6.89 18.88
C TYR A 182 0.82 6.87 17.76
N THR A 183 1.25 6.57 16.53
CA THR A 183 0.34 6.58 15.39
C THR A 183 -0.50 5.30 15.31
N GLY A 184 0.10 4.14 15.60
CA GLY A 184 -0.61 2.87 15.55
C GLY A 184 -1.69 2.71 16.62
N GLY A 185 -1.47 3.25 17.83
CA GLY A 185 -2.36 3.01 18.97
C GLY A 185 -2.53 4.18 19.93
N GLY A 186 -2.05 5.39 19.59
CA GLY A 186 -2.20 6.60 20.41
C GLY A 186 -1.32 6.62 21.66
N LEU A 187 -0.23 5.84 21.71
CA LEU A 187 0.60 5.72 22.90
C LEU A 187 1.54 6.92 23.06
N ASN A 188 1.41 7.60 24.19
CA ASN A 188 2.34 8.61 24.69
C ASN A 188 3.26 7.96 25.74
N ILE A 189 4.22 7.16 25.27
CA ILE A 189 5.14 6.42 26.15
C ILE A 189 6.60 6.81 25.91
N GLU A 190 7.36 6.88 26.99
CA GLU A 190 8.80 7.10 26.96
C GLU A 190 9.57 5.83 26.55
N LYS A 191 10.74 6.02 25.95
CA LYS A 191 11.65 4.94 25.57
C LYS A 191 12.46 4.49 26.78
N ASP A 192 11.80 3.76 27.68
CA ASP A 192 12.38 3.14 28.87
C ASP A 192 12.47 1.60 28.73
N ASN A 193 12.98 0.92 29.77
CA ASN A 193 13.06 -0.55 29.80
C ASN A 193 11.69 -1.25 29.79
N GLN A 194 10.59 -0.51 29.98
CA GLN A 194 9.21 -1.02 29.92
C GLN A 194 8.55 -0.75 28.55
N TYR A 195 9.22 -0.05 27.64
CA TYR A 195 8.67 0.37 26.35
C TYR A 195 8.05 -0.80 25.58
N LEU A 196 8.82 -1.88 25.38
CA LEU A 196 8.34 -3.04 24.63
C LEU A 196 7.15 -3.73 25.32
N LYS A 197 7.14 -3.81 26.65
CA LYS A 197 6.00 -4.35 27.42
C LYS A 197 4.75 -3.49 27.24
N LYS A 198 4.88 -2.15 27.29
CA LYS A 198 3.78 -1.20 27.08
C LYS A 198 3.21 -1.33 25.66
N VAL A 199 4.08 -1.39 24.64
CA VAL A 199 3.69 -1.59 23.24
C VAL A 199 2.94 -2.92 23.07
N LEU A 200 3.50 -4.04 23.52
CA LEU A 200 2.88 -5.35 23.36
C LEU A 200 1.57 -5.50 24.15
N THR A 201 1.46 -4.81 25.30
CA THR A 201 0.19 -4.72 26.05
C THR A 201 -0.87 -3.99 25.24
N ALA A 202 -0.51 -2.88 24.58
CA ALA A 202 -1.43 -2.18 23.69
C ALA A 202 -1.81 -3.02 22.47
N CYS A 203 -0.85 -3.73 21.86
CA CYS A 203 -1.14 -4.67 20.77
C CYS A 203 -2.15 -5.74 21.21
N HIS A 204 -2.02 -6.28 22.43
CA HIS A 204 -2.99 -7.23 22.97
C HIS A 204 -4.40 -6.63 23.05
N HIS A 205 -4.55 -5.41 23.58
CA HIS A 205 -5.84 -4.74 23.61
C HIS A 205 -6.40 -4.49 22.19
N MET A 206 -5.55 -4.14 21.23
CA MET A 206 -5.97 -3.98 19.83
C MET A 206 -6.41 -5.31 19.21
N PHE A 207 -5.75 -6.44 19.51
CA PHE A 207 -6.20 -7.75 19.03
C PHE A 207 -7.58 -8.13 19.60
N VAL A 208 -7.80 -7.91 20.90
CA VAL A 208 -9.10 -8.17 21.53
C VAL A 208 -10.18 -7.26 20.95
N ALA A 209 -9.87 -5.98 20.73
CA ALA A 209 -10.78 -5.02 20.11
C ALA A 209 -11.11 -5.39 18.65
N SER A 210 -10.11 -5.85 17.88
CA SER A 210 -10.26 -6.35 16.51
C SER A 210 -11.19 -7.56 16.48
N ALA A 211 -10.93 -8.55 17.33
CA ALA A 211 -11.73 -9.77 17.42
C ALA A 211 -13.19 -9.49 17.85
N LYS A 212 -13.40 -8.57 18.80
CA LYS A 212 -14.76 -8.10 19.16
C LYS A 212 -15.47 -7.43 17.99
N ALA A 213 -14.76 -6.62 17.19
CA ALA A 213 -15.33 -6.01 16.00
C ALA A 213 -15.66 -7.05 14.92
N VAL A 214 -14.85 -8.10 14.78
CA VAL A 214 -15.15 -9.23 13.88
C VAL A 214 -16.46 -9.91 14.27
N ILE A 215 -16.58 -10.31 15.54
CA ILE A 215 -17.78 -10.97 16.08
C ILE A 215 -19.01 -10.09 15.82
N ALA A 216 -18.95 -8.81 16.22
CA ALA A 216 -20.06 -7.89 16.02
C ALA A 216 -20.40 -7.64 14.54
N CYS A 217 -19.40 -7.59 13.66
CA CYS A 217 -19.61 -7.42 12.23
C CYS A 217 -20.40 -8.59 11.65
N HIS A 218 -20.04 -9.83 11.99
CA HIS A 218 -20.76 -11.01 11.51
C HIS A 218 -22.15 -11.16 12.12
N GLU A 219 -22.36 -10.71 13.36
CA GLU A 219 -23.70 -10.66 13.98
C GLU A 219 -24.63 -9.64 13.30
N ILE A 220 -24.12 -8.44 12.97
CA ILE A 220 -24.91 -7.34 12.40
C ILE A 220 -25.04 -7.48 10.87
N ILE A 221 -23.97 -7.93 10.20
CA ILE A 221 -23.86 -8.03 8.74
C ILE A 221 -23.31 -9.43 8.38
N PRO A 222 -24.14 -10.50 8.42
CA PRO A 222 -23.66 -11.88 8.25
C PRO A 222 -22.92 -12.18 6.94
N LYS A 223 -23.12 -11.38 5.90
CA LYS A 223 -22.45 -11.53 4.59
C LYS A 223 -21.21 -10.64 4.42
N ALA A 224 -20.89 -9.81 5.40
CA ALA A 224 -19.71 -8.97 5.36
C ALA A 224 -18.43 -9.82 5.43
N LYS A 225 -17.34 -9.23 4.96
CA LYS A 225 -15.99 -9.75 5.11
C LYS A 225 -15.17 -8.74 5.88
N ILE A 226 -14.55 -9.16 6.97
CA ILE A 226 -13.73 -8.31 7.82
C ILE A 226 -12.32 -8.88 7.93
N GLY A 227 -11.35 -8.10 7.44
CA GLY A 227 -9.95 -8.49 7.35
C GLY A 227 -9.08 -7.84 8.42
N CYS A 228 -7.91 -8.41 8.63
CA CYS A 228 -6.81 -7.68 9.27
C CYS A 228 -6.07 -6.83 8.23
N MET A 229 -5.26 -5.88 8.69
CA MET A 229 -4.35 -5.14 7.83
C MET A 229 -2.93 -5.13 8.42
N ILE A 230 -1.94 -5.58 7.64
CA ILE A 230 -0.52 -5.55 8.03
C ILE A 230 0.33 -4.81 7.01
N ALA A 231 1.36 -4.12 7.51
CA ALA A 231 2.46 -3.63 6.67
C ALA A 231 3.38 -4.79 6.33
N TYR A 232 3.31 -5.33 5.10
CA TYR A 232 4.17 -6.44 4.73
C TYR A 232 5.55 -5.93 4.28
N THR A 233 6.50 -5.94 5.22
CA THR A 233 7.91 -5.72 4.93
C THR A 233 8.58 -7.05 4.61
N GLY A 234 8.61 -7.41 3.34
CA GLY A 234 9.31 -8.62 2.90
C GLY A 234 10.82 -8.51 3.15
N SER A 235 11.45 -9.59 3.58
CA SER A 235 12.88 -9.57 3.89
C SER A 235 13.64 -10.76 3.30
N TYR A 236 14.88 -10.49 2.86
CA TYR A 236 15.84 -11.49 2.40
C TYR A 236 17.01 -11.60 3.36
N SER A 237 17.62 -12.77 3.48
CA SER A 237 18.93 -12.90 4.11
C SER A 237 20.02 -12.38 3.18
N GLU A 238 20.99 -11.63 3.70
CA GLU A 238 22.11 -11.09 2.91
C GLU A 238 22.89 -12.20 2.19
N THR A 239 23.12 -13.31 2.90
CA THR A 239 23.80 -14.49 2.38
C THR A 239 23.08 -15.77 2.81
N CYS A 240 23.50 -16.92 2.28
CA CYS A 240 23.04 -18.23 2.73
C CYS A 240 23.63 -18.68 4.08
N ARG A 241 24.42 -17.84 4.77
CA ARG A 241 24.94 -18.18 6.10
C ARG A 241 23.77 -18.47 7.05
N PRO A 242 23.80 -19.57 7.83
CA PRO A 242 22.71 -19.93 8.73
C PRO A 242 22.32 -18.81 9.72
N LYS A 243 23.28 -17.98 10.16
CA LYS A 243 23.00 -16.84 11.03
C LYS A 243 22.17 -15.74 10.35
N ASP A 244 22.40 -15.47 9.06
CA ASP A 244 21.62 -14.49 8.29
C ASP A 244 20.21 -15.02 8.04
N VAL A 245 20.09 -16.29 7.65
CA VAL A 245 18.80 -16.98 7.45
C VAL A 245 17.97 -17.00 8.73
N LEU A 246 18.58 -17.36 9.87
CA LEU A 246 17.90 -17.39 11.16
C LEU A 246 17.48 -15.99 11.62
N LEU A 247 18.29 -14.95 11.38
CA LEU A 247 17.92 -13.58 11.69
C LEU A 247 16.73 -13.12 10.83
N ASN A 248 16.75 -13.43 9.53
CA ASN A 248 15.63 -13.16 8.62
C ASN A 248 14.34 -13.83 9.12
N GLN A 249 14.43 -15.10 9.53
CA GLN A 249 13.29 -15.83 10.08
C GLN A 249 12.74 -15.13 11.34
N LYS A 250 13.61 -14.76 12.30
CA LYS A 250 13.21 -14.06 13.54
C LYS A 250 12.54 -12.72 13.26
N PHE A 251 13.01 -11.98 12.27
CA PHE A 251 12.39 -10.73 11.83
C PHE A 251 10.99 -10.97 11.26
N MET A 252 10.84 -11.97 10.39
CA MET A 252 9.54 -12.35 9.86
C MET A 252 8.59 -12.84 10.96
N ASP A 253 9.07 -13.60 11.95
CA ASP A 253 8.24 -14.04 13.07
C ASP A 253 7.66 -12.87 13.88
N ALA A 254 8.48 -11.84 14.14
CA ALA A 254 8.05 -10.65 14.87
C ALA A 254 6.97 -9.86 14.10
N ASN A 255 7.08 -9.79 12.76
CA ASN A 255 6.09 -9.13 11.91
C ASN A 255 4.82 -9.97 11.71
N MET A 256 4.96 -11.30 11.55
CA MET A 256 3.84 -12.20 11.30
C MET A 256 3.05 -12.55 12.54
N PHE A 257 3.61 -12.32 13.74
CA PHE A 257 2.90 -12.45 15.01
C PHE A 257 1.53 -11.75 15.00
N PHE A 258 1.43 -10.58 14.38
CA PHE A 258 0.19 -9.80 14.33
C PHE A 258 -0.90 -10.47 13.47
N SER A 259 -0.54 -10.99 12.31
CA SER A 259 -1.43 -11.76 11.46
C SER A 259 -1.73 -13.15 12.05
N ASP A 260 -0.76 -13.78 12.73
CA ASP A 260 -0.97 -15.07 13.41
C ASP A 260 -2.11 -14.96 14.42
N VAL A 261 -2.10 -13.94 15.29
CA VAL A 261 -3.15 -13.76 16.30
C VAL A 261 -4.50 -13.51 15.64
N GLN A 262 -4.58 -12.63 14.63
CA GLN A 262 -5.85 -12.24 14.03
C GLN A 262 -6.47 -13.32 13.13
N VAL A 263 -5.64 -14.11 12.45
CA VAL A 263 -6.10 -15.16 11.52
C VAL A 263 -6.30 -16.49 12.23
N ARG A 264 -5.41 -16.85 13.17
CA ARG A 264 -5.47 -18.14 13.87
C ARG A 264 -6.25 -18.07 15.18
N GLY A 265 -6.40 -16.87 15.76
CA GLY A 265 -7.18 -16.63 16.97
C GLY A 265 -6.46 -16.97 18.27
N TYR A 266 -5.12 -17.11 18.26
CA TYR A 266 -4.33 -17.40 19.46
C TYR A 266 -2.88 -16.93 19.34
N TYR A 267 -2.21 -16.80 20.48
CA TYR A 267 -0.77 -16.55 20.55
C TYR A 267 0.02 -17.82 20.28
N SER A 268 0.84 -17.83 19.23
CA SER A 268 1.70 -18.99 18.95
C SER A 268 2.71 -19.24 20.07
N ASN A 269 3.14 -20.50 20.24
CA ASN A 269 4.21 -20.87 21.19
C ASN A 269 5.47 -20.03 20.97
N LYS A 270 5.76 -19.68 19.71
CA LYS A 270 6.91 -18.86 19.34
C LYS A 270 6.79 -17.42 19.87
N ALA A 271 5.60 -16.83 19.81
CA ALA A 271 5.32 -15.52 20.38
C ALA A 271 5.42 -15.56 21.91
N VAL A 272 4.83 -16.57 22.56
CA VAL A 272 4.92 -16.75 24.02
C VAL A 272 6.38 -16.93 24.47
N SER A 273 7.15 -17.79 23.81
CA SER A 273 8.59 -17.94 24.07
C SER A 273 9.37 -16.65 23.79
N TRP A 274 8.97 -15.86 22.79
CA TRP A 274 9.58 -14.57 22.53
C TRP A 274 9.37 -13.61 23.70
N PHE A 275 8.15 -13.47 24.20
CA PHE A 275 7.86 -12.62 25.36
C PHE A 275 8.65 -13.07 26.61
N ASN A 276 8.68 -14.38 26.88
CA ASN A 276 9.39 -14.94 28.02
C ASN A 276 10.90 -14.65 27.99
N ARG A 277 11.54 -14.66 26.82
CA ARG A 277 12.98 -14.31 26.68
C ARG A 277 13.29 -12.87 27.12
N TYR A 278 12.33 -11.97 27.04
CA TYR A 278 12.47 -10.58 27.47
C TYR A 278 11.82 -10.30 28.83
N GLY A 279 11.37 -11.33 29.55
CA GLY A 279 10.68 -11.18 30.84
C GLY A 279 9.34 -10.44 30.72
N ILE A 280 8.71 -10.48 29.54
CA ILE A 280 7.47 -9.76 29.26
C ILE A 280 6.27 -10.65 29.56
N LYS A 281 5.47 -10.24 30.55
CA LYS A 281 4.15 -10.81 30.83
C LYS A 281 3.07 -9.83 30.35
N ILE A 282 2.26 -10.27 29.40
CA ILE A 282 1.11 -9.52 28.87
C ILE A 282 -0.12 -9.79 29.76
N PRO A 283 -0.93 -8.78 30.11
CA PRO A 283 -2.09 -8.95 30.98
C PRO A 283 -3.30 -9.53 30.22
N ILE A 284 -3.15 -10.77 29.72
CA ILE A 284 -4.21 -11.52 29.06
C ILE A 284 -5.22 -11.99 30.11
N LYS A 285 -6.52 -11.73 29.89
CA LYS A 285 -7.60 -12.30 30.69
C LYS A 285 -8.17 -13.57 30.04
N ASP A 286 -8.82 -14.41 30.82
CA ASP A 286 -9.41 -15.66 30.32
C ASP A 286 -10.46 -15.40 29.22
N GLU A 287 -11.26 -14.34 29.37
CA GLU A 287 -12.22 -13.89 28.36
C GLU A 287 -11.54 -13.52 27.03
N ASP A 288 -10.31 -12.99 27.06
CA ASP A 288 -9.60 -12.56 25.85
C ASP A 288 -9.23 -13.75 24.97
N VAL A 289 -8.90 -14.89 25.57
CA VAL A 289 -8.55 -16.11 24.83
C VAL A 289 -9.74 -16.58 23.99
N THR A 290 -10.94 -16.55 24.59
CA THR A 290 -12.18 -16.94 23.90
C THR A 290 -12.51 -15.96 22.79
N ILE A 291 -12.45 -14.65 23.08
CA ILE A 291 -12.70 -13.58 22.11
C ILE A 291 -11.78 -13.71 20.89
N LEU A 292 -10.47 -13.91 21.08
CA LEU A 292 -9.52 -14.02 19.98
C LEU A 292 -9.82 -15.25 19.10
N LYS A 293 -10.21 -16.37 19.71
CA LYS A 293 -10.53 -17.61 18.98
C LYS A 293 -11.79 -17.47 18.12
N GLU A 294 -12.78 -16.75 18.62
CA GLU A 294 -14.07 -16.54 17.95
C GLU A 294 -13.98 -15.44 16.88
N GLY A 295 -13.27 -14.34 17.17
CA GLY A 295 -13.14 -13.18 16.29
C GLY A 295 -11.98 -13.26 15.29
N LYS A 296 -11.86 -14.38 14.56
CA LYS A 296 -10.84 -14.52 13.50
C LYS A 296 -11.26 -13.78 12.23
N VAL A 297 -10.31 -13.10 11.61
CA VAL A 297 -10.57 -12.35 10.37
C VAL A 297 -10.82 -13.26 9.16
N ASP A 298 -11.60 -12.77 8.21
CA ASP A 298 -11.99 -13.50 6.99
C ASP A 298 -10.90 -13.50 5.90
N PHE A 299 -10.06 -12.47 5.89
CA PHE A 299 -9.04 -12.25 4.87
C PHE A 299 -7.88 -11.41 5.42
N ILE A 300 -6.76 -11.37 4.70
CA ILE A 300 -5.59 -10.55 5.04
C ILE A 300 -5.48 -9.41 4.04
N GLY A 301 -5.84 -8.20 4.47
CA GLY A 301 -5.38 -6.98 3.83
C GLY A 301 -3.90 -6.76 4.14
N PHE A 302 -3.12 -6.37 3.15
CA PHE A 302 -1.73 -5.96 3.40
C PHE A 302 -1.28 -4.82 2.49
N SER A 303 -0.32 -4.04 2.98
CA SER A 303 0.45 -3.10 2.17
C SER A 303 1.76 -3.75 1.70
N TYR A 304 2.18 -3.40 0.49
CA TYR A 304 3.51 -3.76 -0.01
C TYR A 304 4.10 -2.58 -0.77
N TYR A 305 5.34 -2.23 -0.47
CA TYR A 305 6.04 -1.13 -1.15
C TYR A 305 7.48 -1.47 -1.52
N GLN A 306 8.15 -2.26 -0.69
CA GLN A 306 9.57 -2.59 -0.79
C GLN A 306 9.90 -3.89 -0.07
N SER A 307 11.14 -4.35 -0.25
CA SER A 307 11.78 -5.39 0.56
C SER A 307 13.05 -4.88 1.23
N VAL A 308 13.51 -5.57 2.27
CA VAL A 308 14.73 -5.27 3.02
C VAL A 308 15.68 -6.48 3.04
N VAL A 309 16.95 -6.27 3.39
CA VAL A 309 17.93 -7.35 3.56
C VAL A 309 18.45 -7.39 4.99
N LEU A 310 18.48 -8.58 5.59
CA LEU A 310 18.95 -8.82 6.94
C LEU A 310 20.33 -9.50 6.94
N SER A 311 21.24 -8.96 7.74
CA SER A 311 22.60 -9.47 7.94
C SER A 311 22.87 -9.71 9.42
N SER A 312 23.47 -10.83 9.81
CA SER A 312 23.86 -11.06 11.20
C SER A 312 24.94 -10.10 11.68
N ASN A 313 25.62 -9.43 10.73
CA ASN A 313 26.64 -8.42 11.00
C ASN A 313 26.08 -7.00 10.80
N ILE A 314 24.76 -6.82 10.95
CA ILE A 314 24.07 -5.55 10.67
C ILE A 314 24.68 -4.37 11.45
N PHE A 315 25.07 -4.57 12.72
CA PHE A 315 25.70 -3.53 13.54
C PHE A 315 27.06 -3.06 13.01
N SER A 316 27.79 -3.89 12.26
CA SER A 316 29.05 -3.47 11.63
C SER A 316 28.84 -2.84 10.25
N LYS A 317 27.61 -2.84 9.72
CA LYS A 317 27.26 -2.40 8.36
C LYS A 317 26.31 -1.21 8.34
N ILE A 318 25.64 -0.96 9.45
CA ILE A 318 24.76 0.18 9.67
C ILE A 318 25.58 1.34 10.25
N LYS A 319 25.46 2.54 9.67
CA LYS A 319 25.86 3.79 10.35
C LYS A 319 24.96 3.99 11.57
N ALA A 320 25.46 4.57 12.67
CA ALA A 320 24.82 4.65 13.99
C ALA A 320 23.31 5.05 14.02
N ASP A 321 22.77 5.64 12.94
CA ASP A 321 21.38 6.10 12.81
C ASP A 321 20.41 5.17 12.05
N ASN A 322 20.81 4.04 11.44
CA ASN A 322 19.82 3.15 10.78
C ASN A 322 19.22 2.12 11.77
N SER A 323 17.90 1.94 11.74
CA SER A 323 17.23 0.88 12.51
C SER A 323 17.43 -0.50 11.87
N LEU A 324 17.44 -1.56 12.68
CA LEU A 324 17.37 -2.95 12.20
C LEU A 324 16.18 -3.18 11.23
N GLU A 325 15.09 -2.43 11.41
CA GLU A 325 13.89 -2.45 10.58
C GLU A 325 14.14 -1.96 9.14
N ALA A 326 15.11 -1.06 8.95
CA ALA A 326 15.49 -0.60 7.62
C ALA A 326 16.33 -1.64 6.86
N GLY A 327 16.86 -2.64 7.56
CA GLY A 327 17.82 -3.60 7.03
C GLY A 327 19.05 -2.92 6.43
N ILE A 328 19.76 -3.66 5.56
CA ILE A 328 20.72 -3.10 4.63
C ILE A 328 20.11 -3.03 3.22
N LYS A 329 20.71 -2.22 2.33
CA LYS A 329 20.27 -2.12 0.94
C LYS A 329 20.60 -3.40 0.17
N ASN A 330 19.63 -3.90 -0.57
CA ASN A 330 19.84 -4.94 -1.57
C ASN A 330 20.61 -4.37 -2.78
N PRO A 331 21.83 -4.86 -3.10
CA PRO A 331 22.62 -4.34 -4.21
C PRO A 331 22.01 -4.63 -5.60
N PHE A 332 21.02 -5.52 -5.68
CA PHE A 332 20.36 -5.90 -6.93
C PHE A 332 19.12 -5.05 -7.25
N LEU A 333 18.71 -4.15 -6.34
CA LEU A 333 17.48 -3.37 -6.47
C LEU A 333 17.78 -1.87 -6.58
N LYS A 334 17.04 -1.19 -7.46
CA LYS A 334 17.04 0.28 -7.54
C LYS A 334 16.24 0.88 -6.39
N SER A 335 16.57 2.11 -6.00
CA SER A 335 15.86 2.85 -4.95
C SER A 335 15.16 4.08 -5.51
N SER A 336 14.04 4.48 -4.89
CA SER A 336 13.37 5.75 -5.16
C SER A 336 14.11 6.94 -4.52
N ARG A 337 13.63 8.17 -4.78
CA ARG A 337 14.16 9.40 -4.13
C ARG A 337 14.06 9.35 -2.59
N TRP A 338 13.06 8.65 -2.05
CA TRP A 338 12.89 8.45 -0.59
C TRP A 338 13.55 7.16 -0.09
N ASP A 339 14.53 6.64 -0.84
CA ASP A 339 15.32 5.47 -0.47
C ASP A 339 14.50 4.18 -0.33
N TRP A 340 13.34 4.08 -0.98
CA TRP A 340 12.55 2.83 -0.99
C TRP A 340 12.99 1.93 -2.13
N GLN A 341 13.33 0.67 -1.86
CA GLN A 341 13.79 -0.27 -2.89
C GLN A 341 12.62 -0.80 -3.72
N ILE A 342 12.75 -0.75 -5.04
CA ILE A 342 11.72 -1.17 -5.99
C ILE A 342 11.90 -2.66 -6.27
N ASP A 343 11.04 -3.49 -5.67
CA ASP A 343 11.10 -4.95 -5.77
C ASP A 343 9.75 -5.56 -6.19
N PRO A 344 9.43 -5.60 -7.49
CA PRO A 344 8.18 -6.18 -7.94
C PRO A 344 8.08 -7.69 -7.66
N GLN A 345 9.20 -8.43 -7.68
CA GLN A 345 9.19 -9.87 -7.39
C GLN A 345 8.96 -10.15 -5.91
N GLY A 346 9.40 -9.27 -5.04
CA GLY A 346 9.09 -9.32 -3.62
C GLY A 346 7.59 -9.29 -3.32
N LEU A 347 6.76 -8.63 -4.15
CA LEU A 347 5.29 -8.71 -4.02
C LEU A 347 4.77 -10.13 -4.29
N ARG A 348 5.26 -10.81 -5.32
CA ARG A 348 4.88 -12.22 -5.60
C ARG A 348 5.34 -13.14 -4.47
N ILE A 349 6.54 -12.92 -3.93
CA ILE A 349 7.06 -13.65 -2.77
C ILE A 349 6.19 -13.41 -1.53
N ALA A 350 5.78 -12.16 -1.28
CA ALA A 350 4.88 -11.81 -0.18
C ALA A 350 3.52 -12.53 -0.28
N LEU A 351 2.92 -12.50 -1.48
CA LEU A 351 1.64 -13.16 -1.75
C LEU A 351 1.70 -14.67 -1.49
N ASN A 352 2.72 -15.35 -2.02
CA ASN A 352 2.92 -16.78 -1.78
C ASN A 352 3.16 -17.06 -0.30
N TYR A 353 4.05 -16.31 0.35
CA TYR A 353 4.36 -16.51 1.76
C TYR A 353 3.13 -16.37 2.67
N LEU A 354 2.33 -15.31 2.46
CA LEU A 354 1.11 -15.09 3.25
C LEU A 354 0.08 -16.18 2.96
N TYR A 355 -0.12 -16.53 1.70
CA TYR A 355 -1.12 -17.52 1.33
C TYR A 355 -0.75 -18.92 1.84
N ASP A 356 0.49 -19.37 1.65
CA ASP A 356 0.99 -20.66 2.15
C ASP A 356 0.88 -20.76 3.67
N ARG A 357 1.11 -19.64 4.38
CA ARG A 357 1.08 -19.62 5.85
C ARG A 357 -0.33 -19.74 6.43
N TYR A 358 -1.34 -19.20 5.76
CA TYR A 358 -2.67 -18.98 6.34
C TYR A 358 -3.83 -19.63 5.60
N GLN A 359 -3.71 -19.84 4.28
CA GLN A 359 -4.76 -20.39 3.42
C GLN A 359 -6.10 -19.64 3.57
N VAL A 360 -6.02 -18.31 3.69
CA VAL A 360 -7.17 -17.38 3.65
C VAL A 360 -6.98 -16.40 2.49
N PRO A 361 -8.07 -15.81 1.96
CA PRO A 361 -7.97 -14.83 0.89
C PRO A 361 -7.06 -13.65 1.27
N LEU A 362 -6.32 -13.15 0.29
CA LEU A 362 -5.47 -11.98 0.42
C LEU A 362 -6.10 -10.78 -0.30
N PHE A 363 -5.76 -9.57 0.14
CA PHE A 363 -6.14 -8.34 -0.53
C PHE A 363 -4.95 -7.37 -0.48
N ILE A 364 -4.41 -7.00 -1.64
CA ILE A 364 -3.43 -5.90 -1.71
C ILE A 364 -4.20 -4.61 -1.53
N VAL A 365 -4.23 -4.12 -0.29
CA VAL A 365 -5.00 -2.93 0.08
C VAL A 365 -4.17 -1.64 0.02
N GLU A 366 -2.86 -1.78 -0.17
CA GLU A 366 -1.97 -0.69 -0.57
C GLU A 366 -0.77 -1.21 -1.39
N ASN A 367 -0.49 -0.52 -2.50
CA ASN A 367 0.76 -0.58 -3.23
C ASN A 367 0.91 0.73 -4.00
N GLY A 368 2.12 1.27 -4.11
CA GLY A 368 2.31 2.54 -4.82
C GLY A 368 3.74 3.04 -4.84
N LEU A 369 3.98 4.09 -5.62
CA LEU A 369 5.27 4.77 -5.69
C LEU A 369 5.12 6.26 -5.41
N GLY A 370 5.69 6.69 -4.28
CA GLY A 370 5.87 8.10 -3.96
C GLY A 370 7.04 8.68 -4.76
N ALA A 371 6.74 9.64 -5.63
CA ALA A 371 7.72 10.30 -6.49
C ALA A 371 7.34 11.77 -6.70
N VAL A 372 8.29 12.57 -7.18
CA VAL A 372 8.04 13.98 -7.51
C VAL A 372 7.55 14.09 -8.93
N ASP A 373 6.39 14.71 -9.10
CA ASP A 373 5.82 15.01 -10.39
C ASP A 373 6.33 16.35 -10.90
N LYS A 374 6.73 16.39 -12.18
CA LYS A 374 7.02 17.62 -12.90
C LYS A 374 5.78 18.01 -13.71
N VAL A 375 5.23 19.18 -13.42
CA VAL A 375 4.06 19.73 -14.11
C VAL A 375 4.56 20.59 -15.27
N LYS A 376 4.10 20.33 -16.49
CA LYS A 376 4.36 21.18 -17.67
C LYS A 376 3.45 22.41 -17.67
N GLU A 377 3.76 23.40 -18.52
CA GLU A 377 2.95 24.61 -18.69
C GLU A 377 1.50 24.32 -19.09
N ASP A 378 1.26 23.23 -19.84
CA ASP A 378 -0.06 22.74 -20.24
C ASP A 378 -0.73 21.82 -19.20
N HIS A 379 -0.21 21.79 -17.97
CA HIS A 379 -0.62 20.92 -16.86
C HIS A 379 -0.44 19.40 -17.10
N ARG A 380 0.22 18.98 -18.18
CA ARG A 380 0.53 17.56 -18.40
C ARG A 380 1.64 17.07 -17.47
N ILE A 381 1.49 15.83 -17.02
CA ILE A 381 2.41 15.17 -16.08
C ILE A 381 2.77 13.79 -16.62
N HIS A 382 4.01 13.65 -17.09
CA HIS A 382 4.55 12.41 -17.65
C HIS A 382 5.25 11.58 -16.56
N ASP A 383 4.48 10.77 -15.84
CA ASP A 383 4.94 10.00 -14.68
C ASP A 383 5.34 8.55 -15.05
N THR A 384 6.25 8.42 -16.02
CA THR A 384 6.73 7.12 -16.53
C THR A 384 7.32 6.21 -15.46
N TYR A 385 7.93 6.77 -14.41
CA TYR A 385 8.42 6.03 -13.24
C TYR A 385 7.29 5.34 -12.46
N ARG A 386 6.13 5.98 -12.33
CA ARG A 386 4.95 5.45 -11.64
C ARG A 386 4.31 4.36 -12.48
N ILE A 387 4.22 4.58 -13.79
CA ILE A 387 3.74 3.59 -14.78
C ILE A 387 4.59 2.33 -14.74
N ASP A 388 5.92 2.45 -14.74
CA ASP A 388 6.84 1.31 -14.70
C ASP A 388 6.69 0.50 -13.41
N TYR A 389 6.61 1.17 -12.25
CA TYR A 389 6.37 0.53 -10.96
C TYR A 389 5.04 -0.23 -10.95
N LEU A 390 3.94 0.43 -11.35
CA LEU A 390 2.60 -0.15 -11.40
C LEU A 390 2.57 -1.41 -12.28
N LYS A 391 3.03 -1.31 -13.53
CA LYS A 391 3.01 -2.44 -14.47
C LYS A 391 3.81 -3.63 -13.94
N LYS A 392 4.99 -3.39 -13.37
CA LYS A 392 5.86 -4.44 -12.85
C LYS A 392 5.26 -5.15 -11.64
N HIS A 393 4.67 -4.42 -10.69
CA HIS A 393 4.05 -5.03 -9.51
C HIS A 393 2.75 -5.75 -9.84
N VAL A 394 1.87 -5.16 -10.66
CA VAL A 394 0.62 -5.81 -11.08
C VAL A 394 0.91 -7.08 -11.90
N LEU A 395 1.94 -7.09 -12.73
CA LEU A 395 2.36 -8.31 -13.44
C LEU A 395 2.77 -9.43 -12.46
N GLN A 396 3.45 -9.11 -11.36
CA GLN A 396 3.87 -10.09 -10.36
C GLN A 396 2.69 -10.58 -9.49
N ALA A 397 1.75 -9.69 -9.14
CA ALA A 397 0.49 -10.08 -8.53
C ALA A 397 -0.33 -11.01 -9.44
N LYS A 398 -0.40 -10.70 -10.75
CA LYS A 398 -1.04 -11.56 -11.74
C LYS A 398 -0.41 -12.95 -11.80
N LYS A 399 0.93 -13.05 -11.78
CA LYS A 399 1.62 -14.34 -11.73
C LYS A 399 1.33 -15.12 -10.45
N ALA A 400 1.29 -14.46 -9.30
CA ALA A 400 0.91 -15.11 -8.04
C ALA A 400 -0.47 -15.77 -8.14
N VAL A 401 -1.43 -15.11 -8.80
CA VAL A 401 -2.78 -15.65 -9.00
C VAL A 401 -2.81 -16.74 -10.07
N GLU A 402 -2.30 -16.45 -11.28
CA GLU A 402 -2.49 -17.32 -12.45
C GLU A 402 -1.52 -18.49 -12.52
N ILE A 403 -0.32 -18.37 -11.93
CA ILE A 403 0.72 -19.41 -11.94
C ILE A 403 0.80 -20.11 -10.59
N ASP A 404 0.80 -19.36 -9.49
CA ASP A 404 1.03 -19.92 -8.16
C ASP A 404 -0.25 -20.32 -7.42
N GLY A 405 -1.42 -19.89 -7.91
CA GLY A 405 -2.72 -20.25 -7.34
C GLY A 405 -3.10 -19.47 -6.07
N VAL A 406 -2.48 -18.30 -5.81
CA VAL A 406 -2.84 -17.45 -4.67
C VAL A 406 -4.26 -16.92 -4.80
N ASP A 407 -5.07 -17.06 -3.75
CA ASP A 407 -6.39 -16.44 -3.68
C ASP A 407 -6.28 -14.95 -3.34
N LEU A 408 -6.26 -14.11 -4.39
CA LEU A 408 -6.21 -12.66 -4.26
C LEU A 408 -7.55 -12.04 -4.65
N MET A 409 -8.16 -11.34 -3.70
CA MET A 409 -9.45 -10.67 -3.84
C MET A 409 -9.40 -9.43 -4.74
N GLY A 410 -8.30 -8.66 -4.64
CA GLY A 410 -8.21 -7.35 -5.28
C GLY A 410 -6.87 -6.67 -5.13
N TYR A 411 -6.78 -5.50 -5.77
CA TYR A 411 -5.63 -4.60 -5.77
C TYR A 411 -6.12 -3.15 -5.72
N THR A 412 -5.78 -2.44 -4.63
CA THR A 412 -6.06 -1.02 -4.48
C THR A 412 -4.75 -0.22 -4.39
N TRP A 413 -4.51 0.62 -5.40
CA TRP A 413 -3.36 1.52 -5.44
C TRP A 413 -3.45 2.56 -4.32
N TRP A 414 -2.35 2.79 -3.60
CA TRP A 414 -2.31 3.78 -2.52
C TRP A 414 -2.29 5.21 -3.07
N GLY A 415 -3.20 6.05 -2.57
CA GLY A 415 -3.34 7.44 -3.01
C GLY A 415 -3.61 7.53 -4.51
N PRO A 416 -4.77 7.05 -5.02
CA PRO A 416 -5.13 7.14 -6.45
C PRO A 416 -5.31 8.59 -6.93
N ILE A 417 -5.58 9.49 -6.01
CA ILE A 417 -5.43 10.94 -6.13
C ILE A 417 -4.30 11.36 -5.19
N ASP A 418 -3.57 12.42 -5.52
CA ASP A 418 -2.54 12.93 -4.62
C ASP A 418 -3.13 13.24 -3.24
N ILE A 419 -2.40 12.86 -2.20
CA ILE A 419 -2.78 13.02 -0.79
C ILE A 419 -1.57 13.48 0.00
N VAL A 420 -1.81 14.01 1.19
CA VAL A 420 -0.73 14.31 2.14
C VAL A 420 -0.02 13.02 2.51
N SER A 421 1.31 12.98 2.37
CA SER A 421 2.08 11.78 2.70
C SER A 421 2.07 11.49 4.21
N TYR A 422 2.05 10.21 4.59
CA TYR A 422 2.10 9.82 6.00
C TYR A 422 3.44 10.18 6.66
N SER A 423 4.55 9.67 6.09
CA SER A 423 5.88 9.72 6.69
C SER A 423 6.42 11.14 6.86
N THR A 424 6.11 12.04 5.93
CA THR A 424 6.67 13.39 5.90
C THR A 424 5.61 14.48 6.00
N GLY A 425 4.32 14.19 5.78
CA GLY A 425 3.28 15.23 5.75
C GLY A 425 3.43 16.15 4.53
N GLU A 426 4.05 15.66 3.47
CA GLU A 426 4.38 16.41 2.25
C GLU A 426 3.37 16.09 1.14
N MET A 427 3.07 17.10 0.31
CA MET A 427 2.40 16.91 -0.98
C MET A 427 3.40 16.58 -2.10
N GLU A 428 4.69 16.94 -1.97
CA GLU A 428 5.72 16.68 -3.00
C GLU A 428 5.94 15.17 -3.24
N LYS A 429 5.70 14.33 -2.22
CA LYS A 429 5.75 12.87 -2.33
C LYS A 429 4.41 12.33 -2.86
N ARG A 430 4.24 12.38 -4.18
CA ARG A 430 2.97 12.10 -4.87
C ARG A 430 2.82 10.64 -5.27
N TYR A 431 1.62 10.10 -5.08
CA TYR A 431 1.24 8.74 -5.46
C TYR A 431 0.16 8.69 -6.53
N GLY A 432 -0.59 9.77 -6.72
CA GLY A 432 -1.83 9.83 -7.51
C GLY A 432 -1.67 9.49 -8.97
N PHE A 433 -2.75 8.97 -9.54
CA PHE A 433 -3.07 9.04 -10.97
C PHE A 433 -3.73 10.39 -11.30
N VAL A 434 -4.33 11.04 -10.30
CA VAL A 434 -4.85 12.40 -10.34
C VAL A 434 -3.96 13.30 -9.51
N TYR A 435 -3.39 14.33 -10.12
CA TYR A 435 -2.60 15.36 -9.47
C TYR A 435 -3.49 16.35 -8.74
N VAL A 436 -3.09 16.80 -7.56
CA VAL A 436 -3.72 17.92 -6.85
C VAL A 436 -2.75 19.09 -6.81
N ASP A 437 -3.18 20.23 -7.33
CA ASP A 437 -2.41 21.49 -7.31
C ASP A 437 -2.35 22.08 -5.92
N ARG A 438 -1.43 21.53 -5.13
CA ARG A 438 -1.13 21.89 -3.75
C ARG A 438 0.32 21.53 -3.41
N ASP A 439 1.04 22.42 -2.74
CA ASP A 439 2.43 22.23 -2.32
C ASP A 439 2.56 21.77 -0.84
N ASN A 440 3.80 21.67 -0.35
CA ASN A 440 4.11 21.23 1.03
C ASN A 440 3.68 22.24 2.11
N GLN A 441 3.42 23.48 1.74
CA GLN A 441 2.98 24.57 2.61
C GLN A 441 1.45 24.79 2.52
N GLY A 442 0.77 24.07 1.64
CA GLY A 442 -0.67 24.17 1.43
C GLY A 442 -1.08 25.19 0.37
N ASN A 443 -0.13 25.79 -0.36
CA ASN A 443 -0.46 26.72 -1.44
C ASN A 443 -0.82 25.96 -2.72
N GLY A 444 -1.74 26.51 -3.50
CA GLY A 444 -2.16 25.99 -4.81
C GLY A 444 -3.66 26.18 -5.03
N THR A 445 -4.13 25.91 -6.24
CA THR A 445 -5.56 26.09 -6.58
C THR A 445 -6.45 24.94 -6.12
N ASN A 446 -5.88 23.85 -5.61
CA ASN A 446 -6.53 22.56 -5.34
C ASN A 446 -7.22 21.95 -6.56
N LYS A 447 -6.93 22.41 -7.79
CA LYS A 447 -7.46 21.79 -9.01
C LYS A 447 -6.85 20.41 -9.22
N ARG A 448 -7.66 19.54 -9.83
CA ARG A 448 -7.29 18.17 -10.17
C ARG A 448 -6.85 18.07 -11.63
N TYR A 449 -5.72 17.43 -11.90
CA TYR A 449 -5.22 17.19 -13.26
C TYR A 449 -4.88 15.71 -13.46
N ILE A 450 -5.27 15.15 -14.61
CA ILE A 450 -5.00 13.75 -14.94
C ILE A 450 -3.52 13.56 -15.33
N LYS A 451 -2.87 12.53 -14.78
CA LYS A 451 -1.51 12.12 -15.16
C LYS A 451 -1.53 11.01 -16.21
N ASP A 452 -0.43 10.77 -16.92
CA ASP A 452 -0.35 9.70 -17.92
C ASP A 452 -0.69 8.31 -17.34
N SER A 453 -0.28 8.06 -16.09
CA SER A 453 -0.55 6.82 -15.37
C SER A 453 -2.04 6.51 -15.17
N PHE A 454 -2.92 7.52 -15.18
CA PHE A 454 -4.37 7.34 -15.13
C PHE A 454 -4.87 6.46 -16.26
N TYR A 455 -4.48 6.77 -17.51
CA TYR A 455 -4.90 6.01 -18.68
C TYR A 455 -4.30 4.60 -18.70
N VAL A 456 -3.09 4.44 -18.15
CA VAL A 456 -2.47 3.12 -18.02
C VAL A 456 -3.24 2.26 -17.03
N TYR A 457 -3.57 2.79 -15.85
CA TYR A 457 -4.31 2.02 -14.85
C TYR A 457 -5.73 1.72 -15.34
N GLN A 458 -6.39 2.69 -15.99
CA GLN A 458 -7.68 2.48 -16.66
C GLN A 458 -7.62 1.31 -17.65
N ARG A 459 -6.55 1.22 -18.47
CA ARG A 459 -6.38 0.09 -19.40
C ARG A 459 -6.12 -1.24 -18.68
N ILE A 460 -5.36 -1.23 -17.60
CA ILE A 460 -5.14 -2.42 -16.76
C ILE A 460 -6.49 -2.93 -16.24
N ILE A 461 -7.33 -2.04 -15.68
CA ILE A 461 -8.63 -2.41 -15.12
C ILE A 461 -9.59 -2.90 -16.22
N LYS A 462 -9.78 -2.12 -17.29
CA LYS A 462 -10.67 -2.48 -18.42
C LYS A 462 -10.32 -3.83 -19.05
N THR A 463 -9.03 -4.17 -19.10
CA THR A 463 -8.58 -5.45 -19.66
C THR A 463 -8.46 -6.56 -18.63
N ASN A 464 -8.76 -6.29 -17.35
CA ASN A 464 -8.53 -7.18 -16.21
C ASN A 464 -7.08 -7.73 -16.19
N ALA A 465 -6.12 -6.81 -16.33
CA ALA A 465 -4.68 -7.02 -16.48
C ALA A 465 -4.23 -7.87 -17.69
N ARG A 466 -5.09 -8.15 -18.68
CA ARG A 466 -4.70 -8.84 -19.92
C ARG A 466 -3.76 -8.02 -20.80
N CYS A 467 -3.78 -6.69 -20.69
CA CYS A 467 -2.82 -5.83 -21.38
C CYS A 467 -1.38 -6.00 -20.88
N LEU A 468 -1.18 -6.59 -19.71
CA LEU A 468 0.13 -6.96 -19.19
C LEU A 468 0.46 -8.36 -19.69
N LYS A 469 1.16 -8.42 -20.83
CA LYS A 469 1.81 -9.64 -21.31
C LYS A 469 3.27 -9.61 -20.89
N GLU A 470 3.85 -10.77 -20.62
CA GLU A 470 5.31 -10.86 -20.68
C GLU A 470 5.71 -10.57 -22.12
N LEU A 471 6.66 -9.64 -22.31
CA LEU A 471 7.46 -9.69 -23.54
C LEU A 471 8.16 -11.06 -23.51
N PRO A 472 8.05 -11.88 -24.56
CA PRO A 472 8.80 -13.12 -24.63
C PRO A 472 10.27 -12.80 -24.33
N LYS A 473 10.85 -13.47 -23.33
CA LYS A 473 12.31 -13.49 -23.21
C LYS A 473 12.83 -14.29 -24.39
N TYR A 474 13.04 -13.65 -25.53
CA TYR A 474 13.71 -14.29 -26.66
C TYR A 474 15.13 -14.61 -26.21
N SER A 475 15.41 -15.87 -25.88
CA SER A 475 16.78 -16.38 -25.97
C SER A 475 17.10 -16.46 -27.45
N LEU A 476 18.01 -15.62 -27.94
CA LEU A 476 18.56 -15.75 -29.30
C LEU A 476 18.99 -17.21 -29.51
N ASN A 477 18.21 -17.96 -30.31
CA ASN A 477 18.68 -19.22 -30.84
C ASN A 477 19.95 -18.94 -31.64
N THR A 478 20.96 -19.79 -31.52
CA THR A 478 22.25 -19.70 -32.22
C THR A 478 22.10 -19.41 -33.71
N LYS A 479 21.02 -19.87 -34.35
CA LYS A 479 20.68 -19.55 -35.75
C LYS A 479 20.44 -18.06 -36.04
N VAL A 480 19.90 -17.27 -35.11
CA VAL A 480 19.68 -15.82 -35.29
C VAL A 480 20.97 -15.03 -35.09
N ARG A 481 21.91 -15.53 -34.26
CA ARG A 481 23.28 -14.98 -34.18
C ARG A 481 24.03 -15.12 -35.51
N ASP A 482 23.76 -16.18 -36.26
CA ASP A 482 24.37 -16.39 -37.59
C ASP A 482 23.68 -15.58 -38.69
N ILE A 483 22.37 -15.28 -38.57
CA ILE A 483 21.68 -14.34 -39.49
C ILE A 483 22.12 -12.89 -39.26
N LEU A 484 22.43 -12.49 -38.02
CA LEU A 484 22.99 -11.16 -37.70
C LEU A 484 24.49 -11.03 -38.09
N LYS A 485 25.13 -12.08 -38.61
CA LYS A 485 26.33 -11.96 -39.44
C LYS A 485 25.94 -11.62 -40.89
N ILE A 486 25.16 -10.57 -41.08
CA ILE A 486 25.00 -9.96 -42.40
C ILE A 486 26.38 -9.43 -42.79
N ASP A 487 26.99 -10.07 -43.78
CA ASP A 487 28.29 -9.68 -44.33
C ASP A 487 28.30 -8.19 -44.65
N GLY A 488 29.14 -7.45 -43.92
CA GLY A 488 29.34 -6.00 -44.07
C GLY A 488 28.94 -5.15 -42.87
N LEU A 489 28.05 -5.58 -41.96
CA LEU A 489 27.60 -4.70 -40.87
C LEU A 489 28.73 -4.38 -39.86
N LYS A 490 29.55 -5.37 -39.50
CA LYS A 490 30.73 -5.17 -38.65
C LYS A 490 31.78 -4.26 -39.27
N GLU A 491 31.93 -4.30 -40.59
CA GLU A 491 32.92 -3.51 -41.32
C GLU A 491 32.47 -2.06 -41.52
N THR A 492 31.16 -1.86 -41.69
CA THR A 492 30.50 -0.55 -41.67
C THR A 492 30.58 0.12 -40.29
N ILE A 493 30.34 -0.64 -39.21
CA ILE A 493 30.50 -0.16 -37.83
C ILE A 493 31.97 0.21 -37.53
N LYS A 494 32.94 -0.57 -38.05
CA LYS A 494 34.38 -0.29 -37.90
C LYS A 494 34.85 0.95 -38.69
N LYS A 495 34.19 1.29 -39.81
CA LYS A 495 34.43 2.52 -40.58
C LYS A 495 33.82 3.76 -39.90
N LEU A 496 32.66 3.61 -39.26
CA LEU A 496 32.00 4.62 -38.42
C LEU A 496 32.82 4.96 -37.17
N SER A 497 33.31 3.95 -36.45
CA SER A 497 34.10 4.14 -35.22
C SER A 497 35.46 4.82 -35.45
N ASN A 498 35.95 4.80 -36.69
CA ASN A 498 37.21 5.44 -37.08
C ASN A 498 37.01 6.85 -37.68
N GLY A 499 35.80 7.42 -37.58
CA GLY A 499 35.49 8.78 -38.02
C GLY A 499 35.57 9.02 -39.53
N ARG A 500 35.48 7.95 -40.35
CA ARG A 500 35.65 8.05 -41.81
C ARG A 500 34.34 8.24 -42.59
N VAL A 501 33.18 8.16 -41.92
CA VAL A 501 31.84 8.38 -42.51
C VAL A 501 30.95 9.01 -41.45
N ASN A 502 30.34 10.15 -41.75
CA ASN A 502 29.54 10.93 -40.79
C ASN A 502 28.03 10.81 -41.02
N ASP A 503 27.61 10.12 -42.08
CA ASP A 503 26.19 9.92 -42.39
C ASP A 503 25.99 8.61 -43.18
N ILE A 504 24.94 7.85 -42.84
CA ILE A 504 24.53 6.66 -43.58
C ILE A 504 23.04 6.78 -43.92
N GLN A 505 22.73 6.94 -45.21
CA GLN A 505 21.39 6.67 -45.73
C GLN A 505 21.29 5.20 -46.15
N LEU A 506 20.52 4.41 -45.40
CA LEU A 506 20.11 3.08 -45.82
C LEU A 506 18.97 3.22 -46.85
N ARG A 507 19.31 3.04 -48.13
CA ARG A 507 18.32 2.98 -49.21
C ARG A 507 17.86 1.54 -49.39
N ILE A 508 16.68 1.19 -48.89
CA ILE A 508 16.05 -0.09 -49.19
C ILE A 508 15.50 0.01 -50.63
N VAL A 509 16.22 -0.56 -51.59
CA VAL A 509 15.79 -0.58 -52.99
C VAL A 509 14.90 -1.81 -53.21
N GLY A 510 13.58 -1.63 -53.06
CA GLY A 510 12.56 -2.62 -53.46
C GLY A 510 11.33 -2.63 -52.57
N HIS A 511 10.14 -2.76 -53.20
CA HIS A 511 8.89 -3.01 -52.47
C HIS A 511 8.91 -4.44 -51.90
N LEU A 512 9.28 -4.56 -50.63
CA LEU A 512 9.18 -5.81 -49.90
C LEU A 512 7.72 -6.04 -49.48
N LYS A 513 6.94 -6.81 -50.26
CA LYS A 513 5.67 -7.35 -49.77
C LYS A 513 5.99 -8.40 -48.70
N ILE A 514 5.70 -8.08 -47.43
CA ILE A 514 5.97 -8.90 -46.22
C ILE A 514 5.56 -10.38 -46.40
N GLY A 515 4.49 -10.66 -47.15
CA GLY A 515 4.05 -12.02 -47.45
C GLY A 515 5.10 -12.90 -48.16
N HIS A 516 5.93 -12.34 -49.05
CA HIS A 516 6.93 -13.13 -49.79
C HIS A 516 8.20 -13.46 -48.98
N LEU A 517 8.45 -12.77 -47.86
CA LEU A 517 9.61 -13.09 -47.00
C LEU A 517 9.32 -14.31 -46.12
N LEU A 518 8.07 -14.48 -45.69
CA LEU A 518 7.65 -15.56 -44.78
C LEU A 518 7.56 -16.91 -45.49
N ASP A 519 7.17 -16.92 -46.78
CA ASP A 519 7.10 -18.14 -47.60
C ASP A 519 8.48 -18.71 -47.96
N LYS A 520 9.56 -17.90 -47.91
CA LYS A 520 10.92 -18.33 -48.28
C LYS A 520 11.78 -18.78 -47.10
N LEU A 521 11.37 -18.51 -45.85
CA LEU A 521 12.23 -18.70 -44.68
C LEU A 521 11.92 -19.97 -43.87
N ASP A 522 10.88 -20.74 -44.22
CA ASP A 522 10.44 -21.98 -43.55
C ASP A 522 10.58 -21.93 -42.02
N VAL A 523 10.12 -20.80 -41.45
CA VAL A 523 10.24 -20.49 -40.02
C VAL A 523 8.87 -20.65 -39.38
N ASP A 524 8.86 -21.35 -38.25
CA ASP A 524 7.65 -21.56 -37.46
C ASP A 524 6.95 -20.23 -37.12
N TYR A 525 5.66 -20.33 -36.82
CA TYR A 525 4.77 -19.21 -36.53
C TYR A 525 5.30 -18.26 -35.44
N ASN A 526 6.09 -18.77 -34.48
CA ASN A 526 6.65 -17.95 -33.41
C ASN A 526 7.82 -17.07 -33.90
N ASN A 527 8.61 -17.57 -34.85
CA ASN A 527 9.70 -16.81 -35.46
C ASN A 527 9.19 -15.74 -36.43
N GLN A 528 8.06 -15.99 -37.10
CA GLN A 528 7.40 -14.99 -37.94
C GLN A 528 6.94 -13.77 -37.13
N LEU A 529 6.34 -14.01 -35.96
CA LEU A 529 5.91 -12.95 -35.04
C LEU A 529 7.10 -12.14 -34.51
N MET A 530 8.22 -12.78 -34.21
CA MET A 530 9.44 -12.10 -33.73
C MET A 530 10.08 -11.20 -34.80
N ILE A 531 10.07 -11.62 -36.07
CA ILE A 531 10.58 -10.81 -37.19
C ILE A 531 9.69 -9.58 -37.41
N ILE A 532 8.36 -9.75 -37.34
CA ILE A 532 7.40 -8.65 -37.44
C ILE A 532 7.60 -7.65 -36.29
N ASP A 533 7.83 -8.13 -35.06
CA ASP A 533 8.05 -7.30 -33.88
C ASP A 533 9.38 -6.52 -33.95
N LEU A 534 10.43 -7.10 -34.53
CA LEU A 534 11.72 -6.45 -34.79
C LEU A 534 11.62 -5.37 -35.87
N LEU A 535 10.87 -5.62 -36.93
CA LEU A 535 10.67 -4.66 -38.02
C LEU A 535 9.82 -3.46 -37.58
N ASN A 536 8.85 -3.67 -36.69
CA ASN A 536 8.03 -2.59 -36.11
C ASN A 536 8.78 -1.70 -35.11
N GLN A 537 10.00 -2.07 -34.71
CA GLN A 537 10.84 -1.29 -33.78
C GLN A 537 11.90 -0.43 -34.50
N ILE A 538 11.93 -0.46 -35.85
CA ILE A 538 12.94 0.24 -36.67
C ILE A 538 12.39 1.54 -37.31
N ASP A 539 11.16 1.98 -36.97
CA ASP A 539 10.65 3.32 -37.32
C ASP A 539 11.07 4.41 -36.31
#